data_AF-A0A7C6IGX5-F1
#
_entry.id   AF-A0A7C6IGX5-F1
#
_cell.length_a   1.000
_cell.length_b   1.000
_cell.length_c   1.000
_cell.angle_alpha   90.00
_cell.angle_beta   90.00
_cell.angle_gamma   90.00
#
_symmetry.space_group_name_H-M   'P 1'
#
loop_
_entity.id
_entity.type
_entity.pdbx_description
1 polymer ?
#
loop_
_entity_poly.entity_id
_entity_poly.type
_entity_poly.pdbx_seq_one_letter_code
_entity_poly.pdbx_strand_id
1 'polypeptide(L)'
;IASGPAGGTRLPSPVFPAGLSYAKDEGPGEVQTPLTGQAARTLRIGDGVWFRHAKAGETAEHADEALVVSGDRVIGQWATYRGKGLIYT
;
A
#
# COMPACT_ATOMS: atom_id res chain seq x y z
N ILE A 1 1.41 8.54 4.65
CA ILE A 1 2.64 8.61 5.49
C ILE A 1 2.17 9.01 6.87
N ALA A 2 2.51 8.30 7.96
CA ALA A 2 1.97 8.67 9.28
C ALA A 2 2.58 9.99 9.82
N SER A 3 1.91 10.66 10.78
CA SER A 3 2.41 11.89 11.42
C SER A 3 3.36 11.61 12.61
N GLY A 4 4.23 12.58 12.98
CA GLY A 4 5.17 12.57 14.12
C GLY A 4 6.68 12.66 13.73
N PRO A 5 7.65 12.32 14.60
CA PRO A 5 9.09 12.30 14.25
C PRO A 5 9.49 11.11 13.35
N ALA A 6 10.39 11.32 12.38
CA ALA A 6 10.75 10.34 11.35
C ALA A 6 11.32 9.03 11.95
N GLY A 7 10.59 7.93 11.76
CA GLY A 7 11.01 6.59 12.16
C GLY A 7 10.40 5.56 11.21
N GLY A 8 11.06 4.40 11.07
CA GLY A 8 10.76 3.39 10.03
C GLY A 8 9.34 2.82 10.01
N THR A 9 8.48 3.18 10.96
CA THR A 9 7.09 2.76 11.11
C THR A 9 6.09 3.53 10.23
N ARG A 10 6.54 4.29 9.22
CA ARG A 10 5.69 5.21 8.44
C ARG A 10 5.51 4.93 6.97
N LEU A 11 6.34 4.05 6.42
CA LEU A 11 6.22 3.68 5.01
C LEU A 11 5.24 2.52 4.89
N PRO A 12 4.43 2.48 3.82
CA PRO A 12 3.76 1.24 3.47
C PRO A 12 4.82 0.12 3.35
N SER A 13 4.49 -1.10 3.76
CA SER A 13 5.43 -2.23 3.67
C SER A 13 4.99 -3.17 2.56
N PRO A 14 5.86 -3.57 1.63
CA PRO A 14 5.52 -4.63 0.68
C PRO A 14 5.29 -5.94 1.45
N VAL A 15 4.15 -6.58 1.24
CA VAL A 15 3.75 -7.82 1.95
C VAL A 15 3.54 -9.00 1.01
N PHE A 16 3.34 -8.75 -0.29
CA PHE A 16 3.25 -9.80 -1.29
C PHE A 16 3.86 -9.35 -2.63
N PRO A 17 4.62 -10.21 -3.32
CA PRO A 17 5.15 -11.47 -2.82
C PRO A 17 6.10 -11.26 -1.62
N ALA A 18 6.25 -12.29 -0.77
CA ALA A 18 7.12 -12.21 0.39
C ALA A 18 8.59 -12.07 -0.02
N GLY A 19 9.40 -11.38 0.80
CA GLY A 19 10.83 -11.20 0.57
C GLY A 19 11.19 -9.99 -0.31
N LEU A 20 10.27 -9.03 -0.44
CA LEU A 20 10.53 -7.72 -1.03
C LEU A 20 10.91 -6.70 0.06
N SER A 21 11.85 -5.82 -0.27
CA SER A 21 12.29 -4.69 0.57
C SER A 21 12.55 -3.48 -0.31
N TYR A 22 12.44 -2.28 0.23
CA TYR A 22 12.87 -1.07 -0.48
C TYR A 22 14.37 -1.12 -0.81
N ALA A 23 14.75 -0.49 -1.93
CA ALA A 23 16.15 -0.13 -2.15
C ALA A 23 16.65 0.78 -1.00
N LYS A 24 17.96 0.76 -0.72
CA LYS A 24 18.51 1.49 0.44
C LYS A 24 18.41 3.00 0.29
N ASP A 25 18.52 3.48 -0.94
CA ASP A 25 18.71 4.90 -1.24
C ASP A 25 17.43 5.60 -1.69
N GLU A 26 16.33 4.86 -1.84
CA GLU A 26 15.05 5.39 -2.36
C GLU A 26 13.86 4.84 -1.58
N GLY A 27 12.93 5.73 -1.23
CA GLY A 27 11.66 5.41 -0.59
C GLY A 27 10.52 5.19 -1.59
N PRO A 28 9.32 4.84 -1.11
CA PRO A 28 8.15 4.70 -1.96
C PRO A 28 7.70 6.05 -2.53
N GLY A 29 7.48 6.10 -3.85
CA GLY A 29 6.66 7.11 -4.50
C GLY A 29 7.30 8.47 -4.76
N GLU A 30 8.63 8.62 -4.65
CA GLU A 30 9.30 9.88 -5.06
C GLU A 30 9.29 10.07 -6.58
N VAL A 31 9.67 9.03 -7.31
CA VAL A 31 9.55 8.93 -8.78
C VAL A 31 9.16 7.50 -9.15
N GLN A 32 9.72 6.54 -8.42
CA GLN A 32 9.39 5.12 -8.49
C GLN A 32 9.25 4.56 -7.07
N THR A 33 8.93 3.27 -6.98
CA THR A 33 8.96 2.51 -5.73
C THR A 33 9.90 1.33 -5.94
N PRO A 34 11.23 1.55 -5.90
CA PRO A 34 12.19 0.50 -6.22
C PRO A 34 12.21 -0.57 -5.13
N LEU A 35 11.98 -1.82 -5.55
CA LEU A 35 11.98 -2.99 -4.68
C LEU A 35 13.13 -3.93 -5.03
N THR A 36 13.73 -4.49 -3.98
CA THR A 36 14.81 -5.46 -4.03
C THR A 36 14.42 -6.72 -3.26
N GLY A 37 15.23 -7.76 -3.37
CA GLY A 37 15.03 -9.03 -2.67
C GLY A 37 14.81 -10.20 -3.63
N GLN A 38 14.62 -11.40 -3.08
CA GLN A 38 14.58 -12.62 -3.88
C GLN A 38 13.37 -12.64 -4.83
N ALA A 39 12.21 -12.19 -4.34
CA ALA A 39 11.00 -12.14 -5.15
C ALA A 39 11.10 -11.10 -6.29
N ALA A 40 11.89 -10.03 -6.12
CA ALA A 40 12.10 -9.04 -7.17
C ALA A 40 12.78 -9.63 -8.41
N ARG A 41 13.56 -10.70 -8.26
CA ARG A 41 14.27 -11.35 -9.38
C ARG A 41 13.35 -12.12 -10.33
N THR A 42 12.14 -12.43 -9.89
CA THR A 42 11.17 -13.24 -10.65
C THR A 42 9.96 -12.46 -11.11
N LEU A 43 9.76 -11.23 -10.61
CA LEU A 43 8.66 -10.36 -11.01
C LEU A 43 8.80 -9.96 -12.48
N ARG A 44 7.65 -9.93 -13.16
CA ARG A 44 7.49 -9.49 -14.55
C ARG A 44 6.58 -8.28 -14.60
N ILE A 45 6.61 -7.58 -15.74
CA ILE A 45 5.66 -6.50 -16.01
C ILE A 45 4.23 -7.07 -15.95
N GLY A 46 3.38 -6.43 -15.14
CA GLY A 46 2.00 -6.86 -14.90
C GLY A 46 1.80 -7.64 -13.59
N ASP A 47 2.87 -8.12 -12.95
CA ASP A 47 2.75 -8.79 -11.66
C ASP A 47 2.39 -7.79 -10.55
N GLY A 48 1.44 -8.18 -9.70
CA GLY A 48 0.97 -7.37 -8.59
C GLY A 48 1.91 -7.41 -7.39
N VAL A 49 2.20 -6.23 -6.82
CA VAL A 49 2.83 -6.09 -5.51
C VAL A 49 1.84 -5.43 -4.55
N TRP A 50 1.62 -6.06 -3.40
CA TRP A 50 0.69 -5.57 -2.40
C TRP A 50 1.44 -4.95 -1.24
N PHE A 51 0.95 -3.81 -0.79
CA PHE A 51 1.51 -3.06 0.32
C PHE A 51 0.53 -3.02 1.49
N ARG A 52 1.06 -3.18 2.70
CA ARG A 52 0.35 -2.86 3.93
C ARG A 52 0.55 -1.38 4.25
N HIS A 53 -0.52 -0.64 4.41
CA HIS A 53 -0.44 0.78 4.77
C HIS A 53 0.08 0.99 6.20
N ALA A 54 0.83 2.07 6.40
CA ALA A 54 1.39 2.42 7.71
C ALA A 54 0.36 3.02 8.67
N LYS A 55 -0.66 3.73 8.14
CA LYS A 55 -1.71 4.38 8.94
C LYS A 55 -3.05 3.77 8.61
N ALA A 56 -3.72 3.23 9.62
CA ALA A 56 -5.09 2.75 9.48
C ALA A 56 -6.02 3.93 9.17
N GLY A 57 -6.87 3.79 8.17
CA GLY A 57 -7.92 4.76 7.84
C GLY A 57 -7.54 5.89 6.88
N GLU A 58 -6.28 6.33 6.80
CA GLU A 58 -5.86 7.45 5.92
C GLU A 58 -6.25 7.20 4.46
N THR A 59 -6.07 5.99 3.94
CA THR A 59 -6.47 5.66 2.56
C THR A 59 -7.97 5.78 2.32
N ALA A 60 -8.81 5.58 3.35
CA ALA A 60 -10.26 5.73 3.26
C ALA A 60 -10.68 7.22 3.12
N GLU A 61 -9.77 8.16 3.34
CA GLU A 61 -9.97 9.58 3.04
C GLU A 61 -9.54 9.93 1.61
N HIS A 62 -8.90 9.01 0.88
CA HIS A 62 -8.30 9.23 -0.44
C HIS A 62 -8.92 8.43 -1.59
N ALA A 63 -9.61 7.33 -1.28
CA ALA A 63 -10.33 6.49 -2.26
C ALA A 63 -11.81 6.44 -1.89
N ASP A 64 -12.71 6.29 -2.88
CA ASP A 64 -14.16 6.23 -2.65
C ASP A 64 -14.63 4.87 -2.14
N GLU A 65 -13.95 3.81 -2.55
CA GLU A 65 -14.32 2.43 -2.24
C GLU A 65 -13.12 1.61 -1.81
N ALA A 66 -13.36 0.63 -0.93
CA ALA A 66 -12.43 -0.43 -0.58
C ALA A 66 -12.96 -1.75 -1.17
N LEU A 67 -12.14 -2.41 -1.99
CA LEU A 67 -12.43 -3.76 -2.46
C LEU A 67 -12.17 -4.76 -1.33
N VAL A 68 -13.14 -5.60 -1.03
CA VAL A 68 -13.02 -6.68 -0.05
C VAL A 68 -12.67 -7.95 -0.80
N VAL A 69 -11.51 -8.54 -0.47
CA VAL A 69 -10.97 -9.70 -1.19
C VAL A 69 -10.85 -10.89 -0.24
N SER A 70 -11.22 -12.07 -0.74
CA SER A 70 -10.96 -13.36 -0.09
C SER A 70 -10.32 -14.30 -1.10
N GLY A 71 -9.10 -14.74 -0.81
CA GLY A 71 -8.29 -15.49 -1.77
C GLY A 71 -8.03 -14.67 -3.03
N ASP A 72 -8.48 -15.18 -4.17
CA ASP A 72 -8.35 -14.57 -5.50
C ASP A 72 -9.62 -13.86 -5.97
N ARG A 73 -10.62 -13.67 -5.10
CA ARG A 73 -11.93 -13.10 -5.46
C ARG A 73 -12.25 -11.83 -4.70
N VAL A 74 -12.75 -10.84 -5.43
CA VAL A 74 -13.45 -9.69 -4.84
C VAL A 74 -14.82 -10.16 -4.39
N ILE A 75 -15.07 -10.10 -3.09
CA ILE A 75 -16.32 -10.51 -2.46
C ILE A 75 -17.20 -9.34 -2.04
N GLY A 76 -16.73 -8.11 -2.22
CA GLY A 76 -17.50 -6.91 -1.90
C GLY A 76 -16.77 -5.62 -2.24
N GLN A 77 -17.53 -4.53 -2.20
CA GLN A 77 -17.04 -3.17 -2.37
C GLN A 77 -17.70 -2.34 -1.28
N TRP A 78 -16.91 -1.68 -0.45
CA TRP A 78 -17.40 -0.89 0.68
C TRP A 78 -17.06 0.57 0.48
N ALA A 79 -18.08 1.43 0.57
CA ALA A 79 -17.86 2.87 0.54
C ALA A 79 -17.00 3.30 1.75
N THR A 80 -15.96 4.09 1.47
CA THR A 80 -15.06 4.67 2.46
C THR A 80 -15.67 5.94 3.08
N TYR A 81 -14.89 6.68 3.88
CA TYR A 81 -15.30 8.02 4.33
C TYR A 81 -15.49 8.96 3.15
N ARG A 82 -14.52 9.01 2.23
CA ARG A 82 -14.61 9.85 1.03
C ARG A 82 -15.79 9.45 0.13
N GLY A 83 -16.01 8.16 -0.09
CA GLY A 83 -17.13 7.68 -0.91
C GLY A 83 -18.51 8.01 -0.32
N LYS A 84 -18.56 8.29 0.98
CA LYS A 84 -19.76 8.79 1.67
C LYS A 84 -19.84 10.32 1.72
N GLY A 85 -18.91 11.03 1.07
CA GLY A 85 -18.82 12.50 1.12
C GLY A 85 -18.36 13.04 2.48
N LEU A 86 -17.71 12.23 3.31
CA LEU A 86 -17.24 12.61 4.64
C LEU A 86 -15.75 12.99 4.59
N ILE A 87 -15.41 14.10 5.23
CA ILE A 87 -14.03 14.59 5.39
C ILE A 87 -13.78 14.75 6.89
N TYR A 88 -12.72 14.11 7.39
CA TYR A 88 -12.29 14.23 8.78
C TYR A 88 -10.95 14.98 8.78
N THR A 89 -11.01 16.28 9.09
CA THR A 89 -9.83 17.15 9.27
C THR A 89 -9.53 17.31 10.75
#